data_AF-A0A7X1FLC9-F1
#
_entry.id   AF-A0A7X1FLC9-F1
#
_cell.length_a   1.000
_cell.length_b   1.000
_cell.length_c   1.000
_cell.angle_alpha   90.00
_cell.angle_beta   90.00
_cell.angle_gamma   90.00
#
_symmetry.space_group_name_H-M   'P 1'
#
loop_
_entity.id
_entity.type
_entity.pdbx_description
1 polymer ?
#
loop_
_entity_poly.entity_id
_entity_poly.type
_entity_poly.pdbx_seq_one_letter_code
_entity_poly.pdbx_strand_id
1 'polypeptide(L)'
;MKRQATKKPSARDWDAEIAENTRLFYEADRLDDLAYQIIGRGACDKQVWARYSQAKSRADGKRREALAQWLSIRRAMQRCGTALRPWG
;
A
#
# COMPACT_ATOMS: atom_id res chain seq x y z
N MET A 1 -26.18 -23.40 26.46
CA MET A 1 -26.10 -22.72 25.14
C MET A 1 -25.89 -21.23 25.37
N LYS A 2 -24.70 -20.68 25.09
CA LYS A 2 -24.42 -19.23 25.25
C LYS A 2 -24.72 -18.51 23.94
N ARG A 3 -25.58 -17.50 24.03
CA ARG A 3 -26.10 -16.71 22.90
C ARG A 3 -24.93 -16.05 22.17
N GLN A 4 -24.79 -16.33 20.88
CA GLN A 4 -23.88 -15.62 20.01
C GLN A 4 -24.33 -14.16 19.97
N ALA A 5 -23.51 -13.26 20.51
CA ALA A 5 -23.68 -11.84 20.28
C ALA A 5 -23.45 -11.60 18.79
N THR A 6 -24.53 -11.31 18.07
CA THR A 6 -24.47 -10.83 16.70
C THR A 6 -23.70 -9.52 16.72
N LYS A 7 -22.43 -9.58 16.32
CA LYS A 7 -21.58 -8.40 16.14
C LYS A 7 -22.30 -7.56 15.08
N LYS A 8 -23.00 -6.50 15.52
CA LYS A 8 -23.44 -5.42 14.61
C LYS A 8 -22.24 -5.10 13.71
N PRO A 9 -22.42 -4.90 12.40
CA PRO A 9 -21.31 -4.48 11.56
C PRO A 9 -20.74 -3.22 12.21
N SER A 10 -19.55 -3.33 12.79
CA SER A 10 -18.87 -2.22 13.42
C SER A 10 -18.77 -1.14 12.36
N ALA A 11 -19.09 0.11 12.71
CA ALA A 11 -18.82 1.24 11.84
C ALA A 11 -17.39 1.06 11.31
N ARG A 12 -17.25 1.05 9.99
CA ARG A 12 -15.96 0.82 9.32
C ARG A 12 -14.97 1.85 9.85
N ASP A 13 -13.85 1.38 10.37
CA ASP A 13 -12.80 2.25 10.91
C ASP A 13 -11.94 2.75 9.75
N TRP A 14 -12.37 3.89 9.19
CA TRP A 14 -11.70 4.51 8.05
C TRP A 14 -10.27 4.92 8.37
N ASP A 15 -10.00 5.34 9.61
CA ASP A 15 -8.68 5.80 10.02
C ASP A 15 -7.70 4.63 10.06
N ALA A 16 -8.12 3.47 10.59
CA ALA A 16 -7.31 2.25 10.55
C ALA A 16 -7.03 1.77 9.12
N GLU A 17 -8.02 1.83 8.22
CA GLU A 17 -7.82 1.42 6.83
C GLU A 17 -6.94 2.38 6.02
N ILE A 18 -7.09 3.69 6.24
CA ILE A 18 -6.19 4.70 5.69
C ILE A 18 -4.77 4.49 6.23
N ALA A 19 -4.60 4.24 7.53
CA ALA A 19 -3.30 4.00 8.15
C ALA A 19 -2.59 2.77 7.56
N GLU A 20 -3.31 1.66 7.34
CA GLU A 20 -2.70 0.50 6.67
C GLU A 20 -2.37 0.80 5.19
N ASN A 21 -3.24 1.52 4.48
CA ASN A 21 -2.94 1.95 3.12
C ASN A 21 -1.70 2.85 3.04
N THR A 22 -1.56 3.74 4.03
CA THR A 22 -0.37 4.58 4.23
C THR A 22 0.87 3.71 4.36
N ARG A 23 0.82 2.69 5.21
CA ARG A 23 1.92 1.75 5.45
C ARG A 23 2.35 1.03 4.17
N LEU A 24 1.41 0.65 3.30
CA LEU A 24 1.74 0.02 2.01
C LEU A 24 2.47 0.97 1.06
N PHE A 25 2.08 2.24 0.98
CA PHE A 25 2.79 3.24 0.19
C PHE A 25 4.22 3.46 0.73
N TYR A 26 4.37 3.62 2.04
CA TYR A 26 5.70 3.72 2.67
C TYR A 26 6.58 2.49 2.38
N GLU A 27 6.00 1.28 2.41
CA GLU A 27 6.74 0.06 2.09
C GLU A 27 7.15 0.01 0.62
N ALA A 28 6.29 0.48 -0.29
CA ALA A 28 6.61 0.61 -1.71
C ALA A 28 7.78 1.60 -1.94
N ASP A 29 7.73 2.77 -1.30
CA ASP A 29 8.77 3.80 -1.42
C ASP A 29 10.11 3.31 -0.85
N ARG A 30 10.09 2.64 0.31
CA ARG A 30 11.29 2.00 0.89
C ARG A 30 11.91 0.97 -0.06
N LEU A 31 11.09 0.13 -0.70
CA LEU A 31 11.59 -0.85 -1.66
C LEU A 31 12.18 -0.18 -2.92
N ASP A 32 11.60 0.95 -3.32
CA ASP A 32 12.08 1.74 -4.45
C ASP A 32 13.46 2.34 -4.15
N ASP A 33 13.62 2.94 -2.96
CA ASP A 33 14.91 3.47 -2.49
C ASP A 33 15.99 2.38 -2.44
N LEU A 34 15.63 1.18 -1.93
CA LEU A 34 16.53 0.04 -1.92
C LEU A 34 16.91 -0.42 -3.33
N ALA A 35 16.01 -0.32 -4.31
CA ALA A 35 16.34 -0.60 -5.70
C ALA A 35 17.41 0.37 -6.20
N TYR A 36 17.26 1.67 -5.97
CA TYR A 36 18.24 2.67 -6.39
C TYR A 36 19.61 2.51 -5.72
N GLN A 37 19.66 2.01 -4.49
CA GLN A 37 20.93 1.69 -3.84
C GLN A 37 21.73 0.59 -4.57
N ILE A 38 21.06 -0.32 -5.30
CA ILE A 38 21.71 -1.39 -6.07
C ILE A 38 22.59 -0.83 -7.19
N ILE A 39 22.10 0.20 -7.90
CA ILE A 39 22.83 0.79 -9.04
C ILE A 39 23.87 1.82 -8.61
N GLY A 40 23.79 2.35 -7.39
CA GLY A 40 24.66 3.42 -6.89
C GLY A 40 26.16 3.13 -6.87
N ARG A 41 26.58 1.86 -7.05
CA ARG A 41 28.00 1.44 -7.11
C ARG A 41 28.38 0.62 -8.35
N GLY A 42 27.45 0.37 -9.28
CA GLY A 42 27.64 -0.66 -10.32
C GLY A 42 26.86 -0.47 -11.61
N ALA A 43 26.57 0.79 -11.99
CA ALA A 43 25.70 1.12 -13.13
C ALA A 43 26.17 0.60 -14.51
N CYS A 44 27.41 0.12 -14.65
CA CYS A 44 27.91 -0.47 -15.90
C CYS A 44 27.78 -2.00 -15.96
N ASP A 45 27.32 -2.66 -14.90
CA ASP A 45 27.20 -4.12 -14.82
C ASP A 45 25.77 -4.59 -15.13
N LYS A 46 25.64 -5.46 -16.13
CA LYS A 46 24.36 -6.07 -16.53
C LYS A 46 23.71 -6.86 -15.39
N GLN A 47 24.49 -7.49 -14.52
CA GLN A 47 23.98 -8.23 -13.37
C GLN A 47 23.41 -7.29 -12.29
N VAL A 48 24.01 -6.10 -12.12
CA VAL A 48 23.49 -5.05 -11.23
C VAL A 48 22.14 -4.54 -11.75
N TRP A 49 22.02 -4.30 -13.06
CA TRP A 49 20.74 -3.95 -13.68
C TRP A 49 19.67 -5.01 -13.51
N ALA A 50 20.00 -6.29 -13.65
CA ALA A 50 19.04 -7.37 -13.43
C ALA A 50 18.49 -7.39 -11.99
N ARG A 51 19.36 -7.18 -10.99
CA ARG A 51 18.97 -7.09 -9.58
C ARG A 51 18.11 -5.84 -9.31
N TYR A 52 18.47 -4.71 -9.91
CA TYR A 52 17.69 -3.48 -9.86
C TYR A 52 16.28 -3.68 -10.43
N SER A 53 16.15 -4.25 -11.63
CA SER A 53 14.84 -4.47 -12.25
C SER A 53 13.96 -5.40 -11.42
N GLN A 54 14.54 -6.43 -10.79
CA GLN A 54 13.80 -7.29 -9.87
C GLN A 54 13.34 -6.53 -8.62
N ALA A 55 14.19 -5.69 -8.04
CA ALA A 55 13.84 -4.86 -6.89
C ALA A 55 12.74 -3.83 -7.23
N LYS A 56 12.85 -3.15 -8.38
CA LYS A 56 11.81 -2.25 -8.90
C LYS A 56 10.47 -2.95 -9.09
N SER A 57 10.48 -4.16 -9.67
CA SER A 57 9.26 -4.95 -9.86
C SER A 57 8.54 -5.23 -8.53
N ARG A 58 9.29 -5.45 -7.44
CA ARG A 58 8.72 -5.63 -6.09
C ARG A 58 8.11 -4.34 -5.54
N ALA A 59 8.82 -3.21 -5.67
CA ALA A 59 8.32 -1.89 -5.27
C ALA A 59 7.03 -1.54 -6.02
N ASP A 60 7.01 -1.74 -7.34
CA ASP A 60 5.84 -1.50 -8.20
C ASP A 60 4.69 -2.47 -7.90
N GLY A 61 4.99 -3.70 -7.48
CA GLY A 61 4.01 -4.63 -6.93
C GLY A 61 3.30 -4.07 -5.69
N LYS A 62 4.07 -3.57 -4.72
CA LYS A 62 3.53 -2.95 -3.50
C LYS A 62 2.77 -1.66 -3.77
N ARG A 63 3.26 -0.82 -4.68
CA ARG A 63 2.54 0.40 -5.09
C ARG A 63 1.20 0.08 -5.75
N ARG A 64 1.11 -0.98 -6.57
CA ARG A 64 -0.16 -1.46 -7.15
C ARG A 64 -1.14 -1.99 -6.08
N GLU A 65 -0.63 -2.73 -5.10
CA GLU A 65 -1.42 -3.20 -3.96
C GLU A 65 -2.02 -2.02 -3.18
N ALA A 66 -1.19 -1.02 -2.84
CA ALA A 66 -1.62 0.20 -2.16
C ALA A 66 -2.68 0.99 -2.97
N LEU A 67 -2.47 1.15 -4.28
CA LEU A 67 -3.44 1.83 -5.15
C LEU A 67 -4.78 1.08 -5.23
N ALA A 68 -4.75 -0.25 -5.37
CA ALA A 68 -5.97 -1.05 -5.39
C ALA A 68 -6.76 -0.93 -4.09
N GLN A 69 -6.06 -0.97 -2.94
CA GLN A 69 -6.69 -0.78 -1.63
C GLN A 69 -7.26 0.64 -1.48
N TRP A 70 -6.52 1.68 -1.89
CA TRP A 70 -7.02 3.06 -1.86
C TRP A 70 -8.30 3.23 -2.68
N LEU A 71 -8.35 2.67 -3.89
CA LEU A 71 -9.55 2.71 -4.72
C LEU A 71 -10.74 1.99 -4.06
N SER A 72 -10.48 0.88 -3.35
CA SER A 72 -11.51 0.16 -2.59
C SER A 72 -12.05 1.00 -1.42
N ILE A 73 -11.16 1.59 -0.61
CA ILE A 73 -11.49 2.49 0.51
C ILE A 73 -12.31 3.67 -0.01
N ARG A 74 -11.81 4.36 -1.04
CA ARG A 74 -12.47 5.53 -1.64
C ARG A 74 -13.87 5.23 -2.14
N ARG A 75 -14.05 4.12 -2.88
CA ARG A 75 -15.38 3.70 -3.38
C ARG A 75 -16.34 3.40 -2.24
N ALA A 76 -15.84 2.88 -1.13
CA ALA A 76 -16.69 2.57 0.02
C ALA A 76 -17.06 3.82 0.82
N MET A 77 -16.15 4.77 1.02
CA MET A 77 -16.45 6.07 1.63
C MET A 77 -17.53 6.81 0.84
N GLN A 78 -17.42 6.81 -0.50
CA GLN A 78 -18.42 7.40 -1.39
C GLN A 78 -19.81 6.77 -1.20
N ARG A 79 -19.88 5.43 -1.07
CA ARG A 79 -21.16 4.73 -0.81
C ARG A 79 -21.73 5.02 0.57
N CYS A 80 -20.89 5.33 1.55
CA CYS A 80 -21.31 5.64 2.92
C CYS A 80 -21.63 7.13 3.14
N GLY A 81 -21.46 7.99 2.13
CA GLY A 81 -21.62 9.44 2.28
C GLY A 81 -20.53 10.09 3.15
N THR A 82 -19.42 9.40 3.40
CA THR A 82 -18.30 9.93 4.17
C THR A 82 -17.48 10.87 3.28
N ALA A 83 -17.29 12.12 3.72
CA ALA A 83 -16.42 13.07 3.02
C ALA A 83 -14.98 12.54 2.96
N LEU A 84 -14.37 12.61 1.78
CA LEU A 84 -12.97 12.24 1.56
C LEU A 84 -12.08 13.26 2.28
N ARG A 85 -11.41 12.87 3.38
CA ARG A 85 -10.34 13.72 3.91
C ARG A 85 -9.11 13.56 3.02
N PRO A 86 -8.55 14.65 2.46
CA PRO A 86 -7.25 14.58 1.83
C PRO A 86 -6.21 14.17 2.87
N TRP A 87 -5.24 13.39 2.43
CA TRP A 87 -4.06 13.00 3.19
C TRP A 87 -3.32 14.27 3.60
N GLY A 88 -3.22 14.51 4.91
CA GLY A 88 -2.48 15.64 5.49
C GLY A 88 -1.03 15.28 5.74
#